data_AF-A0A6S6SWR4-F1
#
_entry.id   AF-A0A6S6SWR4-F1
#
_cell.length_a   1.000
_cell.length_b   1.000
_cell.length_c   1.000
_cell.angle_alpha   90.00
_cell.angle_beta   90.00
_cell.angle_gamma   90.00
#
_symmetry.space_group_name_H-M   'P 1'
#
loop_
_entity.id
_entity.type
_entity.pdbx_description
1 polymer ?
#
loop_
_entity_poly.entity_id
_entity_poly.type
_entity_poly.pdbx_seq_one_letter_code
_entity_poly.pdbx_strand_id
1 'polypeptide(L)'
;MSLLTKKLGLKIAIFSAGLGLASALFSPAYASNQTSPLGTNTNELTEDDSSAPFIDLFRAALPFEDARPWLTGANVQLDANGWPARLNGQIAGSRVLSNLPAQTIPAGNYTVLYDGAGKMQYGGDAKIISSQPGRDIIQLSAGADNKYDMSLRIRESDPRNYIRNIRILPPGGICANNPYRRVGGPQACPGNYQAFVT
;
A
#
# COMPACT_ATOMS: atom_id res chain seq x y z
N MET A 1 9.16 5.45 97.84
CA MET A 1 9.50 6.63 97.01
C MET A 1 9.42 6.20 95.56
N SER A 2 8.30 6.45 94.88
CA SER A 2 7.96 7.73 94.24
C SER A 2 8.27 7.63 92.75
N LEU A 3 7.20 7.55 91.96
CA LEU A 3 7.00 8.15 90.63
C LEU A 3 8.02 7.79 89.53
N LEU A 4 7.53 7.22 88.42
CA LEU A 4 7.44 7.96 87.16
C LEU A 4 6.62 7.21 86.11
N THR A 5 5.44 7.74 85.86
CA THR A 5 4.59 7.53 84.69
C THR A 5 5.32 7.98 83.42
N LYS A 6 5.38 7.14 82.39
CA LYS A 6 5.57 7.60 80.99
C LYS A 6 4.56 6.92 80.08
N LYS A 7 3.56 7.71 79.68
CA LYS A 7 2.64 7.45 78.57
C LYS A 7 3.46 7.21 77.31
N LEU A 8 3.36 6.02 76.71
CA LEU A 8 3.86 5.77 75.37
C LEU A 8 2.69 5.92 74.40
N GLY A 9 2.58 7.10 73.80
CA GLY A 9 1.60 7.40 72.76
C GLY A 9 1.96 6.66 71.48
N LEU A 10 1.08 5.74 71.06
CA LEU A 10 1.12 5.05 69.79
C LEU A 10 0.88 6.06 68.65
N LYS A 11 1.95 6.44 67.94
CA LYS A 11 1.82 7.24 66.71
C LYS A 11 1.50 6.29 65.56
N ILE A 12 0.23 6.19 65.19
CA ILE A 12 -0.22 5.54 63.95
C ILE A 12 0.16 6.47 62.80
N ALA A 13 1.23 6.14 62.08
CA ALA A 13 1.54 6.78 60.81
C ALA A 13 0.61 6.19 59.75
N ILE A 14 -0.43 6.94 59.38
CA ILE A 14 -1.28 6.62 58.24
C ILE A 14 -0.44 6.91 56.98
N PHE A 15 0.16 5.86 56.41
CA PHE A 15 0.68 5.90 55.05
C PHE A 15 -0.53 5.82 54.11
N SER A 16 -1.00 6.97 53.64
CA SER A 16 -1.92 7.06 52.52
C SER A 16 -1.20 6.55 51.27
N ALA A 17 -1.46 5.28 50.93
CA ALA A 17 -1.15 4.74 49.62
C ALA A 17 -2.04 5.48 48.60
N GLY A 18 -1.47 6.52 47.99
CA GLY A 18 -2.07 7.19 46.84
C GLY A 18 -2.16 6.19 45.70
N LEU A 19 -3.30 5.53 45.56
CA LEU A 19 -3.65 4.74 44.39
C LEU A 19 -3.86 5.73 43.24
N GLY A 20 -2.76 6.17 42.63
CA GLY A 20 -2.79 6.96 41.42
C GLY A 20 -3.35 6.08 40.30
N LEU A 21 -4.65 6.17 40.03
CA LEU A 21 -5.20 5.74 38.75
C LEU A 21 -4.51 6.60 37.68
N ALA A 22 -3.46 6.05 37.08
CA ALA A 22 -2.94 6.54 35.82
C ALA A 22 -4.03 6.24 34.78
N SER A 23 -4.94 7.19 34.59
CA SER A 23 -5.88 7.21 33.47
C SER A 23 -5.04 7.20 32.19
N ALA A 24 -4.87 6.04 31.58
CA ALA A 24 -4.36 5.94 30.24
C ALA A 24 -5.33 6.71 29.34
N LEU A 25 -4.93 7.90 28.91
CA LEU A 25 -5.64 8.66 27.90
C LEU A 25 -5.53 7.86 26.60
N PHE A 26 -6.52 7.00 26.36
CA PHE A 26 -6.76 6.46 25.03
C PHE A 26 -7.20 7.63 24.16
N SER A 27 -6.28 8.20 23.39
CA SER A 27 -6.65 9.10 22.31
C SER A 27 -7.57 8.33 21.37
N PRO A 28 -8.84 8.74 21.19
CA PRO A 28 -9.69 8.10 20.20
C PRO A 28 -9.00 8.25 18.85
N ALA A 29 -8.88 7.13 18.13
CA ALA A 29 -8.57 7.19 16.71
C ALA A 29 -9.61 8.11 16.08
N TYR A 30 -9.20 9.27 15.57
CA TYR A 30 -10.12 10.18 14.89
C TYR A 30 -10.74 9.39 13.72
N ALA A 31 -12.03 9.07 13.86
CA ALA A 31 -12.83 8.60 12.74
C ALA A 31 -12.82 9.74 11.72
N SER A 32 -11.95 9.60 10.71
CA SER A 32 -11.77 10.59 9.65
C SER A 32 -13.10 10.85 8.97
N ASN A 33 -13.77 11.98 9.27
CA ASN A 33 -14.87 12.63 8.53
C ASN A 33 -15.76 11.71 7.66
N GLN A 34 -16.06 10.48 8.08
CA GLN A 34 -16.70 9.47 7.22
C GLN A 34 -18.17 9.86 6.95
N THR A 35 -18.72 10.73 7.79
CA THR A 35 -20.06 11.29 7.70
C THR A 35 -20.06 12.71 7.11
N SER A 36 -18.92 13.21 6.63
CA SER A 36 -18.84 14.54 6.02
C SER A 36 -19.58 14.55 4.67
N PRO A 37 -20.46 15.54 4.43
CA PRO A 37 -21.13 15.70 3.13
C PRO A 37 -20.21 16.33 2.07
N LEU A 38 -18.98 16.69 2.42
CA LEU A 38 -18.03 17.31 1.51
C LEU A 38 -17.40 16.26 0.59
N GLY A 39 -17.69 16.36 -0.70
CA GLY A 39 -16.98 15.69 -1.77
C GLY A 39 -15.95 16.61 -2.40
N THR A 40 -14.82 16.05 -2.83
CA THR A 40 -13.88 16.71 -3.75
C THR A 40 -13.83 15.90 -5.03
N ASN A 41 -13.56 16.56 -6.15
CA ASN A 41 -13.22 15.85 -7.38
C ASN A 41 -11.71 15.63 -7.44
N THR A 42 -11.31 14.53 -8.06
CA THR A 42 -9.94 14.37 -8.54
C THR A 42 -9.86 14.91 -9.96
N ASN A 43 -8.66 15.15 -10.46
CA ASN A 43 -8.45 15.13 -11.90
C ASN A 43 -8.87 13.75 -12.47
N GLU A 44 -8.93 13.64 -13.79
CA GLU A 44 -8.84 12.36 -14.50
C GLU A 44 -7.71 11.52 -13.90
N LEU A 45 -8.00 10.24 -13.66
CA LEU A 45 -7.04 9.28 -13.15
C LEU A 45 -6.37 8.59 -14.32
N THR A 46 -5.18 9.07 -14.68
CA THR A 46 -4.36 8.53 -15.75
C THR A 46 -2.95 8.23 -15.25
N GLU A 47 -2.18 7.46 -16.01
CA GLU A 47 -0.86 7.03 -15.61
C GLU A 47 0.18 8.17 -15.66
N ASP A 48 -0.16 9.27 -16.33
CA ASP A 48 0.66 10.46 -16.52
C ASP A 48 0.29 11.63 -15.60
N ASP A 49 -0.57 11.40 -14.61
CA ASP A 49 -0.85 12.38 -13.56
C ASP A 49 0.36 12.54 -12.62
N SER A 50 0.48 13.74 -12.04
CA SER A 50 1.48 14.08 -11.03
C SER A 50 1.18 13.51 -9.64
N SER A 51 0.07 12.78 -9.50
CA SER A 51 -0.45 12.26 -8.24
C SER A 51 -0.65 10.74 -8.28
N ALA A 52 -0.61 10.09 -7.11
CA ALA A 52 -0.91 8.67 -6.96
C ALA A 52 -1.95 8.49 -5.82
N PRO A 53 -3.25 8.66 -6.11
CA PRO A 53 -4.29 8.66 -5.08
C PRO A 53 -4.62 7.27 -4.52
N PHE A 54 -4.21 6.20 -5.22
CA PHE A 54 -4.45 4.82 -4.81
C PHE A 54 -3.18 4.15 -4.30
N ILE A 55 -3.33 3.26 -3.31
CA ILE A 55 -2.26 2.37 -2.85
C ILE A 55 -1.88 1.38 -3.97
N ASP A 56 -2.87 0.92 -4.73
CA ASP A 56 -2.65 0.10 -5.92
C ASP A 56 -2.31 0.99 -7.12
N LEU A 57 -1.04 0.96 -7.54
CA LEU A 57 -0.57 1.76 -8.67
C LEU A 57 -1.17 1.32 -10.01
N PHE A 58 -1.65 0.08 -10.13
CA PHE A 58 -2.23 -0.40 -11.37
C PHE A 58 -3.60 0.22 -11.66
N ARG A 59 -4.24 0.84 -10.66
CA ARG A 59 -5.57 1.44 -10.79
C ARG A 59 -5.61 2.65 -11.73
N ALA A 60 -4.49 3.34 -11.88
CA ALA A 60 -4.32 4.47 -12.79
C ALA A 60 -3.64 4.07 -14.11
N ALA A 61 -3.33 2.78 -14.31
CA ALA A 61 -2.56 2.34 -15.47
C ALA A 61 -3.38 2.47 -16.76
N LEU A 62 -2.70 2.75 -17.86
CA LEU A 62 -3.29 2.83 -19.20
C LEU A 62 -4.04 1.53 -19.52
N PRO A 63 -5.36 1.55 -19.77
CA PRO A 63 -6.12 0.35 -20.10
C PRO A 63 -5.52 -0.38 -21.30
N PHE A 64 -5.53 -1.72 -21.29
CA PHE A 64 -4.90 -2.51 -22.35
C PHE A 64 -5.48 -2.23 -23.75
N GLU A 65 -6.75 -1.84 -23.82
CA GLU A 65 -7.41 -1.45 -25.08
C GLU A 65 -6.86 -0.12 -25.62
N ASP A 66 -6.74 0.89 -24.76
CA ASP A 66 -6.21 2.22 -25.11
C ASP A 66 -4.71 2.18 -25.42
N ALA A 67 -4.02 1.15 -24.94
CA ALA A 67 -2.61 0.92 -25.17
C ALA A 67 -2.30 0.31 -26.56
N ARG A 68 -3.33 0.04 -27.40
CA ARG A 68 -3.17 -0.50 -28.76
C ARG A 68 -2.70 0.56 -29.77
N PRO A 69 -2.02 0.13 -30.86
CA PRO A 69 -1.34 -1.15 -31.03
C PRO A 69 0.07 -1.17 -30.42
N TRP A 70 0.47 -0.08 -29.74
CA TRP A 70 1.87 0.21 -29.43
C TRP A 70 2.41 -0.61 -28.24
N LEU A 71 1.62 -0.74 -27.18
CA LEU A 71 1.98 -1.56 -26.01
C LEU A 71 1.21 -2.88 -25.99
N THR A 72 -0.07 -2.85 -26.36
CA THR A 72 -0.90 -4.03 -26.57
C THR A 72 -1.05 -4.31 -28.05
N GLY A 73 -0.74 -5.53 -28.47
CA GLY A 73 -0.87 -5.95 -29.87
C GLY A 73 -2.32 -5.90 -30.36
N ALA A 74 -2.50 -5.52 -31.64
CA ALA A 74 -3.82 -5.33 -32.24
C ALA A 74 -4.72 -6.59 -32.26
N ASN A 75 -4.14 -7.79 -32.15
CA ASN A 75 -4.87 -9.06 -32.15
C ASN A 75 -5.05 -9.66 -30.75
N VAL A 76 -4.61 -8.97 -29.69
CA VAL A 76 -4.91 -9.39 -28.32
C VAL A 76 -6.44 -9.33 -28.13
N GLN A 77 -7.03 -10.39 -27.61
CA GLN A 77 -8.45 -10.43 -27.25
C GLN A 77 -8.57 -10.13 -25.76
N LEU A 78 -9.34 -9.10 -25.45
CA LEU A 78 -9.68 -8.75 -24.07
C LEU A 78 -10.97 -9.45 -23.63
N ASP A 79 -11.10 -9.69 -22.32
CA ASP A 79 -12.38 -10.07 -21.73
C ASP A 79 -13.29 -8.85 -21.53
N ALA A 80 -14.49 -9.08 -20.98
CA ALA A 80 -15.48 -8.03 -20.73
C ALA A 80 -15.02 -6.95 -19.73
N ASN A 81 -13.97 -7.21 -18.95
CA ASN A 81 -13.39 -6.28 -17.98
C ASN A 81 -12.09 -5.63 -18.51
N GLY A 82 -11.72 -5.87 -19.77
CA GLY A 82 -10.51 -5.32 -20.39
C GLY A 82 -9.22 -6.11 -20.11
N TRP A 83 -9.30 -7.32 -19.54
CA TRP A 83 -8.11 -8.14 -19.29
C TRP A 83 -7.67 -8.93 -20.53
N PRO A 84 -6.36 -9.08 -20.80
CA PRO A 84 -5.84 -9.84 -21.95
C PRO A 84 -6.08 -11.36 -21.88
N ALA A 85 -7.29 -11.78 -22.24
CA ALA A 85 -7.71 -13.18 -22.20
C ALA A 85 -6.98 -14.08 -23.20
N ARG A 86 -6.67 -13.57 -24.41
CA ARG A 86 -5.85 -14.30 -25.40
C ARG A 86 -4.85 -13.38 -26.06
N LEU A 87 -3.58 -13.70 -25.93
CA LEU A 87 -2.50 -12.92 -26.52
C LEU A 87 -2.33 -13.12 -28.02
N ASN A 88 -2.75 -14.28 -28.57
CA ASN A 88 -2.62 -14.61 -29.99
C ASN A 88 -1.20 -14.42 -30.55
N GLY A 89 -0.18 -14.83 -29.78
CA GLY A 89 1.23 -14.67 -30.14
C GLY A 89 1.78 -13.25 -30.02
N GLN A 90 0.98 -12.30 -29.54
CA GLN A 90 1.38 -10.92 -29.30
C GLN A 90 1.58 -10.65 -27.80
N ILE A 91 1.80 -9.39 -27.46
CA ILE A 91 2.05 -8.93 -26.09
C ILE A 91 0.92 -7.99 -25.71
N ALA A 92 0.46 -8.09 -24.46
CA ALA A 92 -0.40 -7.07 -23.87
C ALA A 92 0.43 -6.20 -22.94
N GLY A 93 0.38 -4.89 -23.11
CA GLY A 93 1.21 -3.96 -22.37
C GLY A 93 0.40 -2.81 -21.82
N SER A 94 0.77 -2.34 -20.63
CA SER A 94 0.18 -1.18 -20.00
C SER A 94 1.29 -0.32 -19.42
N ARG A 95 1.10 1.00 -19.50
CA ARG A 95 1.94 1.97 -18.81
C ARG A 95 1.30 2.22 -17.45
N VAL A 96 2.06 2.02 -16.39
CA VAL A 96 1.58 2.10 -15.01
C VAL A 96 1.88 3.48 -14.42
N LEU A 97 3.07 4.01 -14.70
CA LEU A 97 3.50 5.34 -14.28
C LEU A 97 4.18 6.05 -15.46
N SER A 98 3.94 7.35 -15.59
CA SER A 98 4.60 8.24 -16.52
C SER A 98 4.94 9.54 -15.81
N ASN A 99 6.23 9.90 -15.75
CA ASN A 99 6.70 11.16 -15.18
C ASN A 99 6.28 11.45 -13.72
N LEU A 100 5.95 10.43 -12.91
CA LEU A 100 5.46 10.64 -11.55
C LEU A 100 6.59 11.20 -10.66
N PRO A 101 6.43 12.35 -9.97
CA PRO A 101 7.50 12.90 -9.12
C PRO A 101 7.97 11.93 -8.03
N ALA A 102 9.29 11.85 -7.80
CA ALA A 102 9.91 10.87 -6.89
C ALA A 102 9.37 10.91 -5.45
N GLN A 103 8.92 12.08 -4.97
CA GLN A 103 8.37 12.26 -3.63
C GLN A 103 6.93 11.76 -3.47
N THR A 104 6.22 11.44 -4.55
CA THR A 104 4.79 11.07 -4.50
C THR A 104 4.58 9.67 -3.92
N ILE A 105 5.48 8.73 -4.20
CA ILE A 105 5.45 7.34 -3.71
C ILE A 105 6.82 6.92 -3.18
N PRO A 106 6.89 6.00 -2.20
CA PRO A 106 8.17 5.55 -1.68
C PRO A 106 8.92 4.71 -2.72
N ALA A 107 10.24 4.90 -2.84
CA ALA A 107 11.09 3.92 -3.51
C ALA A 107 11.13 2.61 -2.69
N GLY A 108 11.36 1.48 -3.34
CA GLY A 108 11.52 0.20 -2.65
C GLY A 108 10.98 -1.01 -3.40
N ASN A 109 10.78 -2.10 -2.66
CA ASN A 109 10.25 -3.34 -3.18
C ASN A 109 8.73 -3.31 -3.16
N TYR A 110 8.12 -3.30 -4.35
CA TYR A 110 6.69 -3.41 -4.54
C TYR A 110 6.30 -4.86 -4.77
N THR A 111 5.13 -5.24 -4.27
CA THR A 111 4.54 -6.55 -4.54
C THR A 111 3.53 -6.40 -5.68
N VAL A 112 3.70 -7.20 -6.73
CA VAL A 112 2.71 -7.34 -7.80
C VAL A 112 1.90 -8.59 -7.53
N LEU A 113 0.60 -8.47 -7.32
CA LEU A 113 -0.33 -9.58 -7.15
C LEU A 113 -1.18 -9.72 -8.40
N TYR A 114 -1.48 -10.94 -8.82
CA TYR A 114 -2.31 -11.22 -9.98
C TYR A 114 -2.93 -12.61 -9.89
N ASP A 115 -4.07 -12.79 -10.55
CA ASP A 115 -4.64 -14.11 -10.79
C ASP A 115 -4.15 -14.62 -12.15
N GLY A 116 -4.09 -15.93 -12.32
CA GLY A 116 -3.74 -16.56 -13.60
C GLY A 116 -2.34 -17.15 -13.67
N ALA A 117 -2.02 -17.76 -14.80
CA ALA A 117 -0.73 -18.35 -15.09
C ALA A 117 -0.13 -17.69 -16.34
N GLY A 118 1.12 -17.26 -16.24
CA GLY A 118 1.81 -16.59 -17.33
C GLY A 118 3.11 -15.94 -16.89
N LYS A 119 3.64 -15.05 -17.71
CA LYS A 119 4.88 -14.30 -17.42
C LYS A 119 4.69 -12.83 -17.72
N MET A 120 5.03 -12.01 -16.73
CA MET A 120 5.07 -10.56 -16.86
C MET A 120 6.51 -10.06 -16.93
N GLN A 121 6.69 -8.96 -17.64
CA GLN A 121 7.93 -8.20 -17.70
C GLN A 121 7.65 -6.77 -17.27
N TYR A 122 8.59 -6.20 -16.53
CA TYR A 122 8.55 -4.83 -16.05
C TYR A 122 9.62 -4.01 -16.77
N GLY A 123 9.34 -2.73 -17.02
CA GLY A 123 10.28 -1.82 -17.67
C GLY A 123 10.14 -0.39 -17.16
N GLY A 124 11.00 0.48 -17.66
CA GLY A 124 11.24 1.80 -17.06
C GLY A 124 12.12 1.63 -15.82
N ASP A 125 11.70 2.24 -14.72
CA ASP A 125 12.35 2.29 -13.43
C ASP A 125 12.06 1.08 -12.52
N ALA A 126 11.32 0.10 -13.04
CA ALA A 126 10.98 -1.13 -12.35
C ALA A 126 11.85 -2.31 -12.80
N LYS A 127 12.44 -3.03 -11.83
CA LYS A 127 13.24 -4.24 -12.05
C LYS A 127 12.68 -5.41 -11.25
N ILE A 128 12.45 -6.55 -11.90
CA ILE A 128 12.04 -7.77 -11.19
C ILE A 128 13.16 -8.30 -10.29
N ILE A 129 12.82 -8.63 -9.05
CA ILE A 129 13.72 -9.26 -8.07
C ILE A 129 13.40 -10.74 -7.94
N SER A 130 12.11 -11.09 -7.85
CA SER A 130 11.67 -12.48 -7.73
C SER A 130 10.28 -12.64 -8.34
N SER A 131 9.98 -13.85 -8.80
CA SER A 131 8.68 -14.21 -9.38
C SER A 131 8.24 -15.56 -8.83
N GLN A 132 6.98 -15.62 -8.43
CA GLN A 132 6.26 -16.81 -7.98
C GLN A 132 4.87 -16.79 -8.62
N PRO A 133 4.19 -17.95 -8.77
CA PRO A 133 2.82 -17.98 -9.29
C PRO A 133 1.91 -17.01 -8.52
N GLY A 134 1.29 -16.07 -9.23
CA GLY A 134 0.37 -15.06 -8.69
C GLY A 134 1.05 -13.91 -7.93
N ARG A 135 2.38 -13.88 -7.86
CA ARG A 135 3.12 -12.88 -7.09
C ARG A 135 4.52 -12.60 -7.61
N ASP A 136 4.79 -11.35 -7.98
CA ASP A 136 6.15 -10.86 -8.25
C ASP A 136 6.59 -9.83 -7.22
N ILE A 137 7.90 -9.69 -7.06
CA ILE A 137 8.53 -8.57 -6.35
C ILE A 137 9.36 -7.78 -7.34
N ILE A 138 9.10 -6.48 -7.41
CA ILE A 138 9.83 -5.53 -8.24
C ILE A 138 10.50 -4.49 -7.35
N GLN A 139 11.73 -4.12 -7.67
CA GLN A 139 12.37 -2.91 -7.16
C GLN A 139 11.92 -1.74 -8.03
N LEU A 140 11.39 -0.69 -7.41
CA LEU A 140 11.06 0.57 -8.06
C LEU A 140 11.92 1.69 -7.45
N SER A 141 12.59 2.47 -8.29
CA SER A 141 13.45 3.59 -7.88
C SER A 141 13.43 4.67 -8.95
N ALA A 142 13.21 5.93 -8.57
CA ALA A 142 13.10 7.03 -9.54
C ALA A 142 14.35 7.14 -10.42
N GLY A 143 14.13 7.51 -11.68
CA GLY A 143 15.19 7.82 -12.63
C GLY A 143 16.03 9.02 -12.21
N ALA A 144 17.10 9.28 -12.96
CA ALA A 144 18.02 10.38 -12.70
C ALA A 144 17.36 11.78 -12.82
N ASP A 145 16.19 11.85 -13.45
CA ASP A 145 15.34 13.03 -13.58
C ASP A 145 14.39 13.26 -12.39
N ASN A 146 14.52 12.45 -11.33
CA ASN A 146 13.68 12.45 -10.13
C ASN A 146 12.20 12.17 -10.41
N LYS A 147 11.93 11.31 -11.39
CA LYS A 147 10.59 10.82 -11.72
C LYS A 147 10.56 9.30 -11.80
N TYR A 148 9.36 8.72 -11.71
CA TYR A 148 9.13 7.31 -11.98
C TYR A 148 8.42 7.14 -13.33
N ASP A 149 8.99 6.27 -14.16
CA ASP A 149 8.35 5.70 -15.33
C ASP A 149 8.26 4.18 -15.17
N MET A 150 7.08 3.59 -15.34
CA MET A 150 6.90 2.14 -15.18
C MET A 150 5.96 1.59 -16.24
N SER A 151 6.35 0.47 -16.85
CA SER A 151 5.46 -0.31 -17.73
C SER A 151 5.42 -1.78 -17.31
N LEU A 152 4.30 -2.42 -17.60
CA LEU A 152 4.06 -3.85 -17.43
C LEU A 152 3.71 -4.47 -18.78
N ARG A 153 4.29 -5.63 -19.09
CA ARG A 153 4.00 -6.40 -20.32
C ARG A 153 3.73 -7.86 -19.99
N ILE A 154 2.59 -8.38 -20.38
CA ILE A 154 2.23 -9.80 -20.32
C ILE A 154 2.79 -10.46 -21.59
N ARG A 155 3.80 -11.31 -21.43
CA ARG A 155 4.48 -12.01 -22.54
C ARG A 155 3.91 -13.40 -22.80
N GLU A 156 3.49 -14.07 -21.73
CA GLU A 156 2.86 -15.39 -21.76
C GLU A 156 1.64 -15.35 -20.85
N SER A 157 0.55 -15.99 -21.25
CA SER A 157 -0.69 -16.08 -20.47
C SER A 157 -1.44 -17.34 -20.90
N ASP A 158 -1.84 -18.18 -19.95
CA ASP A 158 -2.66 -19.36 -20.23
C ASP A 158 -4.08 -18.91 -20.62
N PRO A 159 -4.57 -19.17 -21.84
CA PRO A 159 -5.91 -18.73 -22.24
C PRO A 159 -7.07 -19.38 -21.46
N ARG A 160 -6.81 -20.45 -20.70
CA ARG A 160 -7.79 -21.08 -19.78
C ARG A 160 -7.70 -20.52 -18.36
N ASN A 161 -6.62 -19.82 -18.02
CA ASN A 161 -6.38 -19.17 -16.74
C ASN A 161 -5.49 -17.94 -16.91
N TYR A 162 -5.98 -16.95 -17.64
CA TYR A 162 -5.17 -15.82 -18.09
C TYR A 162 -4.86 -14.85 -16.94
N ILE A 163 -3.75 -14.12 -17.10
CA ILE A 163 -3.35 -13.08 -16.16
C ILE A 163 -4.40 -11.97 -16.09
N ARG A 164 -4.89 -11.69 -14.88
CA ARG A 164 -5.91 -10.67 -14.59
C ARG A 164 -5.81 -10.20 -13.14
N ASN A 165 -6.62 -9.20 -12.78
CA ASN A 165 -6.68 -8.65 -11.41
C ASN A 165 -5.31 -8.21 -10.89
N ILE A 166 -4.50 -7.60 -11.76
CA ILE A 166 -3.17 -7.12 -11.43
C ILE A 166 -3.28 -5.97 -10.42
N ARG A 167 -2.52 -6.07 -9.33
CA ARG A 167 -2.36 -5.03 -8.30
C ARG A 167 -0.87 -4.80 -8.04
N ILE A 168 -0.44 -3.54 -7.92
CA ILE A 168 0.95 -3.16 -7.64
C ILE A 168 0.99 -2.36 -6.35
N LEU A 169 1.49 -2.98 -5.29
CA LEU A 169 1.33 -2.52 -3.91
C LEU A 169 2.67 -2.13 -3.29
N PRO A 170 2.76 -0.96 -2.62
CA PRO A 170 3.96 -0.51 -1.93
C PRO A 170 4.28 -1.38 -0.70
N PRO A 171 5.52 -1.34 -0.20
CA PRO A 171 5.87 -1.97 1.06
C PRO A 171 5.18 -1.28 2.25
N GLY A 172 5.09 -2.00 3.36
CA GLY A 172 4.58 -1.48 4.63
C GLY A 172 3.05 -1.46 4.70
N GLY A 173 2.53 -0.47 5.42
CA GLY A 173 1.12 -0.39 5.76
C GLY A 173 0.78 0.87 6.54
N ILE A 174 -0.30 0.81 7.31
CA ILE A 174 -0.76 1.86 8.23
C ILE A 174 -1.04 1.28 9.62
N CYS A 175 -1.12 2.14 10.63
CA CYS A 175 -1.73 1.78 11.90
C CYS A 175 -3.24 2.05 11.81
N ALA A 176 -4.09 1.11 12.24
CA ALA A 176 -5.55 1.24 12.12
C ALA A 176 -6.12 2.52 12.76
N ASN A 177 -5.47 3.04 13.79
CA ASN A 177 -5.85 4.26 14.48
C ASN A 177 -5.38 5.56 13.79
N ASN A 178 -4.55 5.46 12.76
CA ASN A 178 -4.05 6.60 12.00
C ASN A 178 -3.82 6.22 10.51
N PRO A 179 -4.87 6.26 9.67
CA PRO A 179 -4.77 5.90 8.26
C PRO A 179 -3.96 6.88 7.42
N TYR A 180 -3.63 8.06 7.97
CA TYR A 180 -2.84 9.08 7.29
C TYR A 180 -1.33 8.88 7.41
N ARG A 181 -0.90 7.96 8.27
CA ARG A 181 0.52 7.68 8.51
C ARG A 181 0.90 6.31 7.96
N ARG A 182 1.68 6.31 6.89
CA ARG A 182 2.39 5.11 6.42
C ARG A 182 3.44 4.69 7.43
N VAL A 183 3.60 3.38 7.60
CA VAL A 183 4.61 2.77 8.46
C VAL A 183 5.28 1.60 7.73
N GLY A 184 6.55 1.35 8.03
CA GLY A 184 7.31 0.28 7.39
C GLY A 184 6.95 -1.13 7.86
N GLY A 185 6.28 -1.27 9.01
CA GLY A 185 5.92 -2.56 9.58
C GLY A 185 5.21 -2.45 10.93
N PRO A 186 4.81 -3.59 11.52
CA PRO A 186 3.99 -3.64 12.72
C PRO A 186 4.66 -3.04 13.96
N GLN A 187 5.99 -3.02 14.03
CA GLN A 187 6.76 -2.48 15.17
C GLN A 187 6.57 -0.96 15.34
N ALA A 188 6.17 -0.27 14.27
CA ALA A 188 5.91 1.16 14.28
C ALA A 188 4.49 1.52 14.74
N CYS A 189 3.64 0.51 15.01
CA CYS A 189 2.30 0.68 15.53
C CYS A 189 2.23 0.23 17.00
N PRO A 190 1.53 0.97 17.87
CA PRO A 190 1.23 0.50 19.24
C PRO A 190 0.28 -0.71 19.26
N GLY A 191 -0.28 -1.09 18.10
CA GLY A 191 -1.14 -2.25 17.86
C GLY A 191 -1.90 -2.08 16.54
N ASN A 192 -2.58 -3.14 16.05
CA ASN A 192 -3.49 -3.09 14.90
C ASN A 192 -2.85 -2.55 13.60
N TYR A 193 -1.71 -3.14 13.20
CA TYR A 193 -1.08 -2.87 11.91
C TYR A 193 -1.90 -3.46 10.76
N GLN A 194 -2.08 -2.68 9.69
CA GLN A 194 -2.72 -3.11 8.45
C GLN A 194 -1.70 -3.02 7.31
N ALA A 195 -1.22 -4.16 6.84
CA ALA A 195 -0.33 -4.23 5.70
C ALA A 195 -1.08 -3.86 4.40
N PHE A 196 -0.38 -3.22 3.46
CA PHE A 196 -0.94 -2.99 2.13
C PHE A 196 -1.00 -4.27 1.29
N VAL A 197 -0.13 -5.23 1.61
CA VAL A 197 -0.08 -6.55 0.99
C VAL A 197 -0.64 -7.57 1.99
N THR A 198 -1.67 -8.31 1.57
CA THR A 198 -2.35 -9.35 2.34
C THR A 198 -2.28 -10.68 1.62
#